data_AF-A0A937ZWA5-F1
#
_entry.id   AF-A0A937ZWA5-F1
#
_cell.length_a   1.000
_cell.length_b   1.000
_cell.length_c   1.000
_cell.angle_alpha   90.00
_cell.angle_beta   90.00
_cell.angle_gamma   90.00
#
_symmetry.space_group_name_H-M   'P 1'
#
loop_
_entity.id
_entity.type
_entity.pdbx_description
1 polymer ?
#
loop_
_entity_poly.entity_id
_entity_poly.type
_entity_poly.pdbx_seq_one_letter_code
_entity_poly.pdbx_strand_id
1 'polypeptide(L)'
;MSDNLFGTAVRYLPLPIIAAVWELLPAVGIVAETLLPPMSVILMDFVRLLGDAELYQHAGASLFRAGSGLLIAIVFGVTAGVLMAWYRPVRVVLNPIVQIFYPMPKSALIPVMIIWLGIGSASKIVLIFLGSMLPVIVSAFNGTRGVEQVYIWSARSLGASE
;
A
#
# COMPACT_ATOMS: atom_id res chain seq x y z
N MET A 1 -16.06 -12.41 -36.04
CA MET A 1 -16.43 -12.41 -34.59
C MET A 1 -15.84 -13.63 -33.84
N SER A 2 -15.54 -14.74 -34.52
CA SER A 2 -14.85 -15.93 -33.99
C SER A 2 -13.34 -15.75 -33.76
N ASP A 3 -12.67 -14.86 -34.50
CA ASP A 3 -11.20 -14.69 -34.43
C ASP A 3 -10.72 -14.10 -33.10
N ASN A 4 -11.58 -13.32 -32.42
CA ASN A 4 -11.27 -12.76 -31.10
C ASN A 4 -11.33 -13.81 -29.99
N LEU A 5 -12.14 -14.87 -30.13
CA LEU A 5 -12.29 -15.90 -29.11
C LEU A 5 -11.07 -16.82 -29.07
N PHE A 6 -10.53 -17.18 -30.25
CA PHE A 6 -9.31 -18.00 -30.34
C PHE A 6 -8.08 -17.27 -29.79
N GLY A 7 -7.88 -16.01 -30.14
CA GLY A 7 -6.79 -15.20 -29.59
C GLY A 7 -6.89 -14.98 -28.08
N THR A 8 -8.12 -14.85 -27.57
CA THR A 8 -8.40 -14.73 -26.13
C THR A 8 -8.14 -16.05 -25.39
N ALA A 9 -8.56 -17.19 -25.96
CA ALA A 9 -8.32 -18.51 -25.40
C ALA A 9 -6.82 -18.83 -25.29
N VAL A 10 -6.05 -18.57 -26.36
CA VAL A 10 -4.59 -18.78 -26.36
C VAL A 10 -3.88 -17.90 -25.32
N ARG A 11 -4.37 -16.67 -25.09
CA ARG A 11 -3.81 -15.76 -24.08
C ARG A 11 -4.00 -16.24 -22.64
N TYR A 12 -5.11 -16.91 -22.34
CA TYR A 12 -5.41 -17.39 -20.98
C TYR A 12 -5.04 -18.86 -20.75
N LEU A 13 -4.74 -19.62 -21.80
CA LEU A 13 -4.32 -21.02 -21.77
C LEU A 13 -3.14 -21.34 -20.82
N PRO A 14 -2.16 -20.44 -20.57
CA PRO A 14 -1.11 -20.70 -19.59
C PRO A 14 -1.62 -20.86 -18.15
N LEU A 15 -2.69 -20.16 -17.76
CA LEU A 15 -3.21 -20.19 -16.39
C LEU A 15 -3.74 -21.56 -15.95
N PRO A 16 -4.65 -22.23 -16.70
CA PRO A 16 -5.12 -23.56 -16.32
C PRO A 16 -4.02 -24.62 -16.43
N ILE A 17 -3.04 -24.45 -17.32
CA ILE A 17 -1.88 -25.35 -17.39
C ILE A 17 -1.07 -25.27 -16.10
N ILE A 18 -0.75 -24.06 -15.65
CA ILE A 18 -0.01 -23.86 -14.40
C ILE A 18 -0.82 -24.43 -13.22
N ALA A 19 -2.13 -24.18 -13.17
CA ALA A 19 -2.99 -24.72 -12.12
C ALA A 19 -3.04 -26.26 -12.13
N ALA A 20 -3.12 -26.88 -13.31
CA ALA A 20 -3.12 -28.34 -13.45
C ALA A 20 -1.77 -28.94 -13.04
N VAL A 21 -0.66 -28.33 -13.46
CA VAL A 21 0.69 -28.75 -13.02
C VAL A 21 0.82 -28.62 -11.51
N TRP A 22 0.34 -27.52 -10.93
CA TRP A 22 0.35 -27.28 -9.48
C TRP A 22 -0.44 -28.32 -8.70
N GLU A 23 -1.63 -28.70 -9.18
CA GLU A 23 -2.45 -29.74 -8.55
C GLU A 23 -1.80 -31.13 -8.67
N LEU A 24 -1.19 -31.43 -9.82
CA LEU A 24 -0.69 -32.76 -10.14
C LEU A 24 0.70 -33.07 -9.55
N LEU A 25 1.59 -32.08 -9.42
CA LEU A 25 2.93 -32.26 -8.85
C LEU A 25 2.94 -32.93 -7.44
N PRO A 26 2.12 -32.47 -6.47
CA PRO A 26 2.02 -33.13 -5.18
C PRO A 26 1.19 -34.41 -5.24
N ALA A 27 0.15 -34.47 -6.09
CA ALA A 27 -0.68 -35.66 -6.24
C ALA A 27 0.07 -36.88 -6.77
N VAL A 28 1.08 -36.66 -7.63
CA VAL A 28 1.95 -37.71 -8.19
C VAL A 28 3.16 -37.98 -7.28
N GLY A 29 3.32 -37.25 -6.18
CA GLY A 29 4.40 -37.43 -5.21
C GLY A 29 5.76 -36.89 -5.65
N ILE A 30 5.80 -36.04 -6.68
CA ILE A 30 7.04 -35.40 -7.17
C ILE A 30 7.50 -34.32 -6.18
N VAL A 31 6.56 -33.64 -5.53
CA VAL A 31 6.81 -32.61 -4.51
C VAL A 31 6.06 -32.97 -3.24
N ALA A 32 6.68 -32.72 -2.08
CA ALA A 32 6.01 -32.95 -0.80
C ALA A 32 4.79 -32.03 -0.66
N GLU A 33 3.66 -32.59 -0.24
CA GLU A 33 2.40 -31.87 -0.04
C GLU A 33 2.52 -30.73 0.99
N THR A 34 3.44 -30.86 1.94
CA THR A 34 3.79 -29.81 2.91
C THR A 34 4.51 -28.60 2.29
N LEU A 35 5.22 -28.79 1.17
CA LEU A 35 5.89 -27.71 0.44
C LEU A 35 4.99 -27.10 -0.63
N LEU A 36 4.16 -27.91 -1.26
CA LEU A 36 3.23 -27.48 -2.30
C LEU A 36 1.88 -28.18 -2.12
N PRO A 37 1.02 -27.65 -1.25
CA PRO A 37 -0.33 -28.19 -1.08
C PRO A 37 -1.11 -28.09 -2.40
N PRO A 38 -1.93 -29.10 -2.74
CA PRO A 38 -2.83 -29.05 -3.89
C PRO A 38 -3.74 -27.83 -3.81
N MET A 39 -4.07 -27.26 -4.97
CA MET A 39 -4.97 -26.11 -5.08
C MET A 39 -6.35 -26.43 -4.49
N SER A 40 -6.83 -27.67 -4.61
CA SER A 40 -8.07 -28.13 -4.00
C SER A 40 -8.08 -28.01 -2.46
N VAL A 41 -6.98 -28.39 -1.80
CA VAL A 41 -6.82 -28.27 -0.35
C VAL A 41 -6.77 -26.80 0.06
N ILE A 42 -6.00 -25.98 -0.67
CA ILE A 42 -5.92 -24.52 -0.44
C ILE A 42 -7.31 -23.86 -0.52
N LEU A 43 -8.10 -24.20 -1.54
CA LEU A 43 -9.46 -23.66 -1.70
C LEU A 43 -10.38 -24.08 -0.56
N MET A 44 -10.28 -25.33 -0.11
CA MET A 44 -11.11 -25.85 0.96
C MET A 44 -10.77 -25.18 2.31
N ASP A 45 -9.49 -25.02 2.61
CA ASP A 45 -9.04 -24.32 3.81
C ASP A 45 -9.32 -22.82 3.75
N PHE A 46 -9.25 -22.21 2.57
CA PHE A 46 -9.66 -20.82 2.36
C PHE A 46 -11.13 -20.61 2.71
N VAL A 47 -12.04 -21.47 2.21
CA VAL A 47 -13.48 -21.38 2.54
C VAL A 47 -13.72 -21.63 4.03
N ARG A 48 -12.98 -22.54 4.66
CA ARG A 48 -13.06 -22.75 6.11
C ARG A 48 -12.63 -21.51 6.90
N LEU A 49 -11.51 -20.89 6.54
CA LEU A 49 -11.00 -19.69 7.17
C LEU A 49 -11.94 -18.50 7.02
N LEU A 50 -12.69 -18.40 5.92
CA LEU A 50 -13.72 -17.36 5.75
C LEU A 50 -14.84 -17.47 6.78
N GLY A 51 -15.11 -18.65 7.34
CA GLY A 51 -16.06 -18.83 8.43
C GLY A 51 -15.48 -18.58 9.83
N ASP A 52 -14.16 -18.37 9.93
CA ASP A 52 -13.45 -18.27 11.20
C ASP A 52 -13.45 -16.82 11.72
N ALA A 53 -13.96 -16.64 12.94
CA ALA A 53 -13.93 -15.34 13.61
C ALA A 53 -12.50 -14.83 13.86
N GLU A 54 -11.54 -15.73 14.03
CA GLU A 54 -10.14 -15.39 14.25
C GLU A 54 -9.53 -14.68 13.03
N LEU A 55 -9.90 -15.09 11.81
CA LEU A 55 -9.49 -14.41 10.58
C LEU A 55 -9.87 -12.94 10.61
N TYR A 56 -11.12 -12.65 10.95
CA TYR A 56 -11.64 -11.28 11.00
C TYR A 56 -11.02 -10.46 12.13
N GLN A 57 -10.72 -11.07 13.28
CA GLN A 57 -10.04 -10.39 14.39
C GLN A 57 -8.62 -9.97 13.99
N HIS A 58 -7.83 -10.87 13.41
CA HIS A 58 -6.47 -10.55 12.97
C HIS A 58 -6.46 -9.58 11.78
N ALA A 59 -7.35 -9.78 10.81
CA ALA A 59 -7.52 -8.87 9.67
C ALA A 59 -7.93 -7.47 10.14
N GLY A 60 -8.91 -7.38 11.05
CA GLY A 60 -9.36 -6.12 11.65
C GLY A 60 -8.25 -5.43 12.44
N ALA A 61 -7.48 -6.17 13.24
CA ALA A 61 -6.34 -5.61 13.96
C ALA A 61 -5.24 -5.11 13.01
N SER A 62 -4.98 -5.81 11.91
CA SER A 62 -4.05 -5.39 10.87
C SER A 62 -4.52 -4.11 10.18
N LEU A 63 -5.79 -4.09 9.78
CA LEU A 63 -6.42 -2.96 9.10
C LEU A 63 -6.48 -1.73 10.02
N PHE A 64 -6.78 -1.90 11.30
CA PHE A 64 -6.74 -0.82 12.28
C PHE A 64 -5.35 -0.21 12.39
N ARG A 65 -4.30 -1.03 12.48
CA ARG A 65 -2.91 -0.53 12.56
C ARG A 65 -2.52 0.22 11.28
N ALA A 66 -2.82 -0.35 10.12
CA ALA A 66 -2.53 0.25 8.82
C ALA A 66 -3.30 1.56 8.63
N GLY A 67 -4.61 1.54 8.90
CA GLY A 67 -5.51 2.68 8.78
C GLY A 67 -5.15 3.82 9.72
N SER A 68 -4.90 3.53 11.01
CA SER A 68 -4.51 4.58 11.97
C SER A 68 -3.17 5.21 11.60
N GLY A 69 -2.15 4.42 11.27
CA GLY A 69 -0.85 4.95 10.84
C GLY A 69 -0.95 5.80 9.57
N LEU A 70 -1.74 5.34 8.59
CA LEU A 70 -1.97 6.07 7.34
C LEU A 70 -2.78 7.36 7.58
N LEU A 71 -3.82 7.34 8.39
CA LEU A 71 -4.62 8.54 8.69
C LEU A 71 -3.77 9.63 9.33
N ILE A 72 -2.91 9.27 10.28
CA ILE A 72 -1.95 10.19 10.87
C ILE A 72 -1.01 10.73 9.79
N ALA A 73 -0.50 9.86 8.90
CA ALA A 73 0.38 10.27 7.81
C ALA A 73 -0.30 11.20 6.81
N ILE A 74 -1.60 11.00 6.53
CA ILE A 74 -2.42 11.88 5.69
C ILE A 74 -2.52 13.26 6.33
N VAL A 75 -2.92 13.34 7.60
CA VAL A 75 -3.09 14.64 8.28
C VAL A 75 -1.80 15.44 8.28
N PHE A 76 -0.69 14.85 8.74
CA PHE A 76 0.59 15.56 8.80
C PHE A 76 1.20 15.75 7.42
N GLY A 77 1.14 14.74 6.56
CA GLY A 77 1.80 14.73 5.28
C GLY A 77 1.13 15.64 4.25
N VAL A 78 -0.20 15.64 4.19
CA VAL A 78 -0.94 16.58 3.32
C VAL A 78 -0.70 18.01 3.77
N THR A 79 -0.79 18.29 5.08
CA THR A 79 -0.53 19.62 5.63
C THR A 79 0.87 20.11 5.25
N ALA A 80 1.91 19.29 5.48
CA ALA A 80 3.27 19.66 5.10
C ALA A 80 3.47 19.79 3.58
N GLY A 81 2.88 18.90 2.78
CA GLY A 81 2.96 18.94 1.32
C GLY A 81 2.31 20.19 0.72
N VAL A 82 1.13 20.57 1.20
CA VAL A 82 0.43 21.80 0.80
C VAL A 82 1.23 23.03 1.24
N LEU A 83 1.73 23.06 2.49
CA LEU A 83 2.56 24.17 2.97
C LEU A 83 3.84 24.33 2.15
N MET A 84 4.49 23.24 1.73
CA MET A 84 5.63 23.31 0.82
C MET A 84 5.24 23.81 -0.58
N ALA A 85 4.04 23.52 -1.05
CA ALA A 85 3.57 24.01 -2.34
C ALA A 85 3.31 25.53 -2.29
N TRP A 86 2.70 26.01 -1.20
CA TRP A 86 2.30 27.40 -1.03
C TRP A 86 3.45 28.31 -0.59
N TYR A 87 4.25 27.90 0.40
CA TYR A 87 5.30 28.73 1.01
C TYR A 87 6.70 28.32 0.57
N ARG A 88 7.36 29.20 -0.20
CA ARG A 88 8.73 28.99 -0.69
C ARG A 88 9.77 28.71 0.42
N PRO A 89 9.77 29.41 1.58
CA PRO A 89 10.72 29.11 2.66
C PRO A 89 10.56 27.69 3.22
N VAL A 90 9.30 27.27 3.44
CA VAL A 90 8.98 25.92 3.93
C VAL A 90 9.49 24.87 2.97
N ARG A 91 9.29 25.08 1.66
CA ARG A 91 9.83 24.20 0.61
C ARG A 91 11.36 24.09 0.66
N VAL A 92 12.06 25.20 0.82
CA VAL A 92 13.54 25.21 0.84
C VAL A 92 14.08 24.43 2.03
N VAL A 93 13.43 24.52 3.19
CA VAL A 93 13.84 23.81 4.42
C VAL A 93 13.47 22.32 4.37
N LEU A 94 12.26 21.98 3.96
CA LEU A 94 11.76 20.60 4.01
C LEU A 94 12.21 19.74 2.84
N ASN A 95 12.44 20.31 1.65
CA ASN A 95 12.79 19.52 0.46
C ASN A 95 14.08 18.69 0.62
N PRO A 96 15.19 19.21 1.18
CA PRO A 96 16.38 18.40 1.44
C PRO A 96 16.11 17.23 2.41
N ILE A 97 15.31 17.48 3.45
CA ILE A 97 14.92 16.44 4.42
C ILE A 97 14.15 15.33 3.71
N VAL A 98 13.14 15.68 2.91
CA VAL A 98 12.36 14.71 2.15
C VAL A 98 13.27 13.90 1.23
N GLN A 99 14.19 14.53 0.50
CA GLN A 99 15.10 13.83 -0.42
C GLN A 99 16.06 12.87 0.27
N ILE A 100 16.58 13.23 1.46
CA ILE A 100 17.51 12.38 2.22
C ILE A 100 16.79 11.16 2.80
N PHE A 101 15.58 11.35 3.35
CA PHE A 101 14.86 10.26 4.00
C PHE A 101 14.06 9.38 3.03
N TYR A 102 13.75 9.87 1.81
CA TYR A 102 12.99 9.11 0.82
C TYR A 102 13.60 7.74 0.45
N PRO A 103 14.91 7.62 0.14
CA PRO A 103 15.55 6.34 -0.18
C PRO A 103 15.79 5.45 1.05
N MET A 104 15.55 5.94 2.27
CA MET A 104 15.85 5.17 3.47
C MET A 104 14.92 3.95 3.58
N PRO A 105 15.47 2.75 3.77
CA PRO A 105 14.67 1.55 3.98
C PRO A 105 13.94 1.65 5.32
N LYS A 106 12.61 1.70 5.27
CA LYS A 106 11.78 1.82 6.47
C LYS A 106 11.88 0.60 7.38
N SER A 107 12.27 -0.55 6.81
CA SER A 107 12.60 -1.76 7.55
C SER A 107 13.77 -1.58 8.50
N ALA A 108 14.71 -0.66 8.23
CA ALA A 108 15.83 -0.38 9.14
C ALA A 108 15.39 0.28 10.46
N LEU A 109 14.20 0.88 10.50
CA LEU A 109 13.64 1.49 11.70
C LEU A 109 12.95 0.49 12.63
N ILE A 110 12.70 -0.74 12.17
CA ILE A 110 11.98 -1.75 12.94
C ILE A 110 12.63 -1.98 14.32
N PRO A 111 13.95 -2.22 14.43
CA PRO A 111 14.58 -2.48 15.73
C PRO A 111 14.50 -1.27 16.67
N VAL A 112 14.73 -0.06 16.15
CA VAL A 112 14.68 1.18 16.95
C VAL A 112 13.28 1.40 17.52
N MET A 113 12.25 1.22 16.70
CA MET A 113 10.86 1.38 17.14
C MET A 113 10.47 0.33 18.17
N ILE A 114 10.98 -0.91 18.07
CA ILE A 114 10.76 -1.95 19.08
C ILE A 114 11.41 -1.57 20.40
N ILE A 115 12.63 -1.02 20.39
CA ILE A 115 13.32 -0.59 21.62
C ILE A 115 12.59 0.57 22.29
N TRP A 116 12.11 1.54 21.52
CA TRP A 116 11.47 2.76 22.05
C TRP A 116 10.02 2.55 22.49
N LEU A 117 9.22 1.86 21.67
CA LEU A 117 7.77 1.73 21.86
C LEU A 117 7.36 0.32 22.31
N GLY A 118 8.30 -0.61 22.40
CA GLY A 118 8.05 -2.00 22.72
C GLY A 118 7.48 -2.81 21.56
N ILE A 119 7.28 -4.11 21.84
CA ILE A 119 6.59 -5.03 20.94
C ILE A 119 5.08 -4.78 21.09
N GLY A 120 4.40 -4.39 20.02
CA GLY A 120 2.96 -4.16 20.07
C GLY A 120 2.39 -3.53 18.81
N SER A 121 1.17 -3.02 18.95
CA SER A 121 0.49 -2.28 17.86
C SER A 121 1.07 -0.88 17.66
N ALA A 122 1.51 -0.21 18.73
CA ALA A 122 2.02 1.16 18.67
C ALA A 122 3.27 1.29 17.79
N SER A 123 4.25 0.39 17.96
CA SER A 123 5.47 0.38 17.11
C SER A 123 5.14 0.15 15.63
N LYS A 124 4.20 -0.75 15.32
CA LYS A 124 3.74 -1.00 13.95
C LYS A 124 3.04 0.22 13.34
N ILE A 125 2.17 0.89 14.10
CA ILE A 125 1.46 2.10 13.67
C ILE A 125 2.44 3.21 13.33
N VAL A 126 3.43 3.46 14.19
CA VAL A 126 4.46 4.49 13.95
C VAL A 126 5.32 4.16 12.74
N LEU A 127 5.68 2.90 12.52
CA LEU A 127 6.41 2.48 11.32
C LEU A 127 5.59 2.72 10.03
N ILE A 128 4.30 2.41 10.04
CA ILE A 128 3.40 2.67 8.92
C ILE A 128 3.29 4.19 8.67
N PHE A 129 3.12 4.97 9.74
CA PHE A 129 3.10 6.42 9.69
C PHE A 129 4.38 6.96 9.03
N LEU A 130 5.56 6.63 9.56
CA LEU A 130 6.84 7.10 9.03
C LEU A 130 7.06 6.65 7.58
N GLY A 131 6.65 5.44 7.23
CA GLY A 131 6.83 4.91 5.89
C GLY A 131 5.88 5.46 4.83
N SER A 132 4.68 5.88 5.23
CA SER A 132 3.70 6.49 4.34
C SER A 132 3.76 8.02 4.32
N MET A 133 4.29 8.66 5.35
CA MET A 133 4.35 10.12 5.47
C MET A 133 5.08 10.79 4.30
N LEU A 134 6.28 10.31 3.92
CA LEU A 134 7.04 10.94 2.83
C LEU A 134 6.36 10.82 1.45
N PRO A 135 5.88 9.64 1.00
CA PRO A 135 5.07 9.55 -0.21
C PRO A 135 3.85 10.46 -0.17
N VAL A 136 3.11 10.51 0.95
CA VAL A 136 1.94 11.40 1.10
C VAL A 136 2.33 12.86 0.96
N ILE A 137 3.42 13.28 1.59
CA ILE A 137 3.96 14.65 1.47
C ILE A 137 4.25 15.00 0.01
N VAL A 138 4.97 14.12 -0.70
CA VAL A 138 5.37 14.33 -2.09
C VAL A 138 4.14 14.33 -3.02
N SER A 139 3.21 13.41 -2.81
CA SER A 139 1.95 13.35 -3.56
C SER A 139 1.10 14.59 -3.34
N ALA A 140 0.96 15.07 -2.11
CA ALA A 140 0.22 16.29 -1.80
C ALA A 140 0.89 17.53 -2.39
N PHE A 141 2.22 17.63 -2.31
CA PHE A 141 2.99 18.69 -2.93
C PHE A 141 2.80 18.74 -4.45
N ASN A 142 2.95 17.59 -5.12
CA ASN A 142 2.78 17.48 -6.57
C ASN A 142 1.33 17.73 -7.00
N GLY A 143 0.36 17.18 -6.26
CA GLY A 143 -1.07 17.40 -6.51
C GLY A 143 -1.46 18.87 -6.40
N THR A 144 -0.97 19.56 -5.36
CA THR A 144 -1.24 21.00 -5.16
C THR A 144 -0.61 21.84 -6.27
N ARG A 145 0.61 21.54 -6.70
CA ARG A 145 1.28 22.27 -7.79
C ARG A 145 0.77 21.91 -9.20
N GLY A 146 0.10 20.77 -9.35
CA GLY A 146 -0.46 20.30 -10.61
C GLY A 146 -1.81 20.91 -10.97
N VAL A 147 -2.41 21.72 -10.08
CA VAL A 147 -3.67 22.42 -10.36
C VAL A 147 -3.46 23.44 -11.48
N GLU A 148 -4.29 23.37 -12.53
CA GLU A 148 -4.24 24.33 -13.62
C GLU A 148 -4.56 25.75 -13.14
N GLN A 149 -3.80 26.73 -13.67
CA GLN A 149 -3.93 28.15 -13.30
C GLN A 149 -5.36 28.68 -13.52
N VAL A 150 -6.12 28.12 -14.47
CA VAL A 150 -7.50 28.49 -14.77
C VAL A 150 -8.44 28.29 -13.57
N TYR A 151 -8.23 27.24 -12.76
CA TYR A 151 -9.03 27.00 -11.55
C TYR A 151 -8.72 28.02 -10.47
N ILE A 152 -7.44 28.43 -10.35
CA ILE A 152 -7.02 29.47 -9.41
C ILE A 152 -7.63 30.82 -9.78
N TRP A 153 -7.61 31.20 -11.07
CA TRP A 153 -8.22 32.43 -11.54
C TRP A 153 -9.73 32.44 -11.32
N SER A 154 -10.40 31.32 -11.61
CA SER A 154 -11.85 31.18 -11.39
C SER A 154 -12.21 31.35 -9.92
N ALA A 155 -11.45 30.73 -9.01
CA ALA A 155 -11.66 30.89 -7.57
C ALA A 155 -11.47 32.36 -7.12
N ARG A 156 -10.44 33.04 -7.63
CA ARG A 156 -10.19 34.46 -7.33
C ARG A 156 -11.30 35.38 -7.87
N SER A 157 -11.84 35.09 -9.05
CA SER A 157 -12.98 35.83 -9.61
C SER A 157 -14.27 35.65 -8.83
N LEU A 158 -14.42 34.53 -8.11
CA LEU A 158 -15.54 34.26 -7.19
C LEU A 158 -15.32 34.81 -5.77
N GLY A 159 -14.23 35.54 -5.53
CA GLY A 159 -13.96 36.21 -4.25
C GLY A 159 -13.04 35.44 -3.29
N ALA A 160 -12.39 34.35 -3.72
CA ALA A 160 -11.36 33.72 -2.90
C ALA A 160 -10.11 34.60 -2.84
N SER A 161 -9.68 34.98 -1.63
CA SER A 161 -8.37 35.57 -1.36
C SER A 161 -7.35 34.47 -1.07
N GLU A 162 -6.14 34.61 -1.63
CA GLU A 162 -4.94 33.74 -1.58
C GLU A 162 -5.09 32.28 -1.11
#